data_AF-A0A1R1JD69-F1
#
_entry.id   AF-A0A1R1JD69-F1
#
_cell.length_a   1.000
_cell.length_b   1.000
_cell.length_c   1.000
_cell.angle_alpha   90.00
_cell.angle_beta   90.00
_cell.angle_gamma   90.00
#
_symmetry.space_group_name_H-M   'P 1'
#
loop_
_entity.id
_entity.type
_entity.pdbx_description
1 polymer ?
#
loop_
_entity_poly.entity_id
_entity_poly.type
_entity_poly.pdbx_seq_one_letter_code
_entity_poly.pdbx_strand_id
1 'polypeptide(L)' 'MAALLSKFRTGDRVRVDARGEFYAFIDGWRAIVMAVGPRAANSVHSQVPEGYCAIEAEEGKVFLVPHDELAFDL' A
#
# COMPACT_ATOMS: atom_id res chain seq x y z
N MET A 1 18.43 1.93 14.56
CA MET A 1 17.04 2.06 14.08
C MET A 1 16.82 0.90 13.13
N ALA A 2 16.09 -0.14 13.54
CA ALA A 2 15.82 -1.27 12.66
C ALA A 2 14.83 -0.77 11.61
N ALA A 3 15.28 -0.57 10.37
CA ALA A 3 14.37 -0.36 9.25
C ALA A 3 13.44 -1.58 9.24
N LEU A 4 12.14 -1.36 9.46
CA LEU A 4 11.14 -2.40 9.24
C LEU A 4 11.16 -2.68 7.73
N LEU A 5 11.94 -3.68 7.33
CA LEU A 5 12.00 -4.10 5.94
C LEU A 5 10.58 -4.53 5.54
N SER A 6 9.98 -3.77 4.64
CA SER A 6 8.72 -4.16 4.02
C SER A 6 8.83 -5.57 3.46
N LYS A 7 7.83 -6.41 3.76
CA LYS A 7 7.68 -7.71 3.10
C LYS A 7 7.20 -7.58 1.65
N PHE A 8 6.64 -6.43 1.28
CA PHE A 8 6.08 -6.14 -0.05
C PHE A 8 7.12 -5.53 -0.99
N ARG A 9 6.87 -5.70 -2.29
CA ARG A 9 7.65 -5.16 -3.41
C ARG A 9 6.70 -4.55 -4.44
N THR A 10 7.21 -3.61 -5.23
CA THR A 10 6.47 -3.10 -6.39
C THR A 10 6.11 -4.25 -7.34
N GLY A 11 4.86 -4.30 -7.76
CA GLY A 11 4.28 -5.35 -8.60
C GLY A 11 3.56 -6.46 -7.83
N ASP A 12 3.71 -6.52 -6.50
CA ASP A 12 3.01 -7.53 -5.70
C ASP A 12 1.48 -7.33 -5.76
N ARG A 13 0.75 -8.44 -5.88
CA ARG A 13 -0.71 -8.46 -5.74
C ARG A 13 -1.07 -8.58 -4.28
N VAL A 14 -1.92 -7.69 -3.82
CA VAL A 14 -2.33 -7.58 -2.43
C VAL A 14 -3.84 -7.43 -2.30
N ARG A 15 -4.35 -7.78 -1.13
CA ARG A 15 -5.71 -7.50 -0.68
C ARG A 15 -5.64 -6.54 0.49
N VAL A 16 -6.51 -5.54 0.50
CA VAL A 16 -6.68 -4.65 1.66
C VAL A 16 -7.43 -5.42 2.76
N ASP A 17 -6.88 -5.42 3.96
CA ASP A 17 -7.44 -6.02 5.17
C ASP A 17 -7.60 -4.90 6.20
N ALA A 18 -8.64 -4.08 6.02
CA ALA A 18 -8.78 -2.83 6.76
C ALA A 18 -9.04 -3.13 8.24
N ARG A 19 -8.30 -2.47 9.13
CA ARG A 19 -8.41 -2.69 10.58
C ARG A 19 -9.11 -1.56 11.32
N GLY A 20 -9.24 -0.41 10.69
CA GLY A 20 -9.90 0.77 11.23
C GLY A 20 -11.02 1.29 10.32
N GLU A 21 -11.64 2.38 10.76
CA GLU A 21 -12.76 2.99 10.02
C GLU A 21 -12.31 3.71 8.73
N PHE A 22 -11.06 4.17 8.69
CA PHE A 22 -10.57 5.01 7.59
C PHE A 22 -10.57 4.28 6.24
N TYR A 23 -10.09 3.03 6.19
CA TYR A 23 -10.05 2.21 4.96
C TYR A 23 -11.19 1.19 4.85
N ALA A 24 -12.19 1.24 5.74
CA ALA A 24 -13.30 0.28 5.74
C ALA A 24 -14.06 0.21 4.40
N PHE A 25 -14.07 1.31 3.63
CA PHE A 25 -14.75 1.36 2.32
C PHE A 25 -14.01 0.65 1.19
N ILE A 26 -12.71 0.34 1.37
CA ILE A 26 -11.90 -0.46 0.44
C ILE A 26 -11.49 -1.81 1.04
N ASP A 27 -12.09 -2.20 2.17
CA ASP A 27 -11.81 -3.49 2.77
C ASP A 27 -12.11 -4.64 1.81
N GLY A 28 -11.20 -5.61 1.72
CA GLY A 28 -11.28 -6.74 0.80
C GLY A 28 -10.96 -6.41 -0.66
N TRP A 29 -10.71 -5.14 -1.03
CA TRP A 29 -10.35 -4.80 -2.41
C TRP A 29 -9.00 -5.39 -2.78
N ARG A 30 -8.89 -5.85 -4.03
CA ARG A 30 -7.63 -6.32 -4.62
C ARG A 30 -6.90 -5.15 -5.27
N ALA A 31 -5.58 -5.16 -5.15
CA ALA A 31 -4.73 -4.09 -5.65
C ALA A 31 -3.33 -4.59 -6.04
N ILE A 32 -2.59 -3.73 -6.72
CA ILE A 32 -1.18 -3.92 -7.06
C ILE A 32 -0.34 -2.89 -6.30
N VAL A 33 0.76 -3.33 -5.70
CA VAL A 33 1.72 -2.43 -5.05
C VAL A 33 2.47 -1.63 -6.13
N MET A 34 2.29 -0.31 -6.14
CA MET A 34 2.96 0.60 -7.07
C MET A 34 4.28 1.11 -6.51
N ALA A 35 4.33 1.37 -5.20
CA ALA A 35 5.53 1.80 -4.51
C ALA A 35 5.50 1.39 -3.03
N VAL A 36 6.68 1.15 -2.48
CA VAL A 36 6.89 0.81 -1.08
C VAL A 36 7.66 1.95 -0.44
N GLY A 37 7.21 2.42 0.72
CA GLY A 37 7.92 3.44 1.47
C GLY A 37 9.13 2.89 2.25
N PRO A 38 10.08 3.76 2.66
CA PRO A 38 10.07 5.20 2.42
C PRO A 38 10.48 5.56 0.99
N ARG A 39 9.71 6.43 0.33
CA ARG A 39 10.00 6.97 -1.00
C ARG A 39 9.70 8.46 -1.03
N ALA A 40 10.70 9.26 -1.44
CA ALA A 40 10.53 10.70 -1.62
C ALA A 40 9.55 11.00 -2.77
N ALA A 41 8.84 12.12 -2.65
CA ALA A 41 8.02 12.63 -3.74
C ALA A 41 8.90 12.91 -4.98
N ASN A 42 8.32 12.75 -6.16
CA ASN A 42 8.94 13.12 -7.43
C ASN A 42 7.91 13.85 -8.31
N SER A 43 8.30 14.20 -9.54
CA SER A 43 7.44 14.98 -10.45
C SER A 43 6.10 14.33 -10.81
N VAL A 44 5.91 13.04 -10.52
CA VAL A 44 4.74 12.26 -10.92
C VAL A 44 4.04 11.55 -9.77
N HIS A 45 4.67 11.44 -8.59
CA HIS A 45 4.16 10.69 -7.45
C HIS A 45 4.40 11.42 -6.13
N SER A 46 3.39 11.37 -5.26
CA SER A 46 3.49 11.79 -3.87
C SER A 46 4.52 10.97 -3.09
N GLN A 47 4.94 11.52 -1.95
CA GLN A 47 5.75 10.79 -0.97
C GLN A 47 5.01 9.53 -0.50
N VAL A 48 5.75 8.43 -0.31
CA VAL A 48 5.26 7.22 0.38
C VAL A 48 5.99 7.12 1.71
N PRO A 49 5.30 7.29 2.85
CA PRO A 49 5.93 7.21 4.17
C PRO A 49 6.47 5.80 4.48
N GLU A 50 7.45 5.71 5.39
CA GLU A 50 7.89 4.42 5.94
C GLU A 50 6.71 3.67 6.59
N GLY A 51 6.62 2.36 6.37
CA GLY A 51 5.50 1.54 6.86
C GLY A 51 4.24 1.57 5.99
N TYR A 52 4.27 2.28 4.86
CA TYR A 52 3.16 2.34 3.90
C TYR A 52 3.54 1.78 2.53
N CYS A 53 2.53 1.37 1.77
CA CYS A 53 2.61 1.13 0.34
C CYS A 53 1.63 2.04 -0.40
N ALA A 54 2.04 2.56 -1.56
CA ALA A 54 1.09 3.06 -2.55
C ALA A 54 0.57 1.86 -3.34
N ILE A 55 -0.75 1.67 -3.34
CA ILE A 55 -1.43 0.60 -4.07
C ILE A 55 -2.34 1.19 -5.13
N GLU A 56 -2.45 0.53 -6.28
CA GLU A 56 -3.48 0.80 -7.29
C GLU A 56 -4.56 -0.27 -7.15
N ALA A 57 -5.74 0.15 -6.71
CA ALA A 57 -6.91 -0.70 -6.53
C ALA A 57 -7.85 -0.58 -7.75
N GLU A 58 -9.06 -1.13 -7.63
CA GLU A 58 -10.05 -1.10 -8.71
C GLU A 58 -10.29 0.32 -9.26
N GLU A 59 -10.55 0.38 -10.57
CA GLU A 59 -10.77 1.62 -11.33
C GLU A 59 -9.57 2.59 -11.36
N GLY A 60 -8.36 2.11 -11.10
CA GLY A 60 -7.13 2.90 -11.20
C GLY A 60 -6.94 3.89 -10.04
N LYS A 61 -7.67 3.70 -8.93
CA LYS A 61 -7.57 4.55 -7.74
C LYS A 61 -6.32 4.19 -6.94
N VAL A 62 -5.55 5.20 -6.57
CA VAL A 62 -4.32 5.01 -5.79
C VAL A 62 -4.54 5.38 -4.32
N PHE A 63 -4.16 4.47 -3.43
CA PHE A 63 -4.25 4.65 -1.98
C PHE A 63 -2.88 4.44 -1.32
N LEU A 64 -2.62 5.19 -0.25
CA LEU A 64 -1.49 4.92 0.65
C LEU A 64 -2.01 4.05 1.79
N VAL A 65 -1.59 2.80 1.89
CA VAL A 65 -2.11 1.85 2.89
C VAL A 65 -0.97 1.33 3.78
N PRO A 66 -1.17 1.28 5.11
CA PRO A 66 -0.22 0.68 6.05
C PRO A 66 0.11 -0.78 5.73
N HIS A 67 1.34 -1.23 6.03
CA HIS A 67 1.75 -2.62 5.77
C HIS A 67 0.94 -3.66 6.55
N ASP A 68 0.39 -3.30 7.70
CA ASP A 68 -0.42 -4.18 8.57
C ASP A 68 -1.89 -4.28 8.15
N GLU A 69 -2.34 -3.41 7.25
CA GLU A 69 -3.65 -3.46 6.58
C GLU A 69 -3.55 -4.07 5.16
N LEU A 70 -2.43 -4.72 4.85
CA LEU A 70 -2.20 -5.41 3.58
C LEU A 70 -1.89 -6.90 3.80
N ALA A 71 -2.50 -7.73 2.96
CA ALA A 71 -2.23 -9.16 2.85
C ALA A 71 -1.83 -9.52 1.41
N PHE A 72 -1.02 -10.56 1.24
CA PHE A 72 -0.78 -11.12 -0.10
C PHE A 72 -2.08 -11.73 -0.65
N ASP A 73 -2.40 -11.45 -1.91
CA ASP A 73 -3.51 -12.08 -2.63
C ASP A 73 -2.96 -13.39 -3.25
N LEU A 74 -3.27 -14.52 -2.59
CA LEU A 74 -2.84 -15.88 -3.00
C LEU A 74 -3.72 -16.45 -4.11
#